data_AF-A0A7C8YHE3-F1
#
_entry.id   AF-A0A7C8YHE3-F1
#
_cell.length_a   1.000
_cell.length_b   1.000
_cell.length_c   1.000
_cell.angle_alpha   90.00
_cell.angle_beta   90.00
_cell.angle_gamma   90.00
#
_symmetry.space_group_name_H-M   'P 1'
#
loop_
_entity.id
_entity.type
_entity.pdbx_description
1 polymer ?
#
loop_
_entity_poly.entity_id
_entity_poly.type
_entity_poly.pdbx_seq_one_letter_code
_entity_poly.pdbx_strand_id
1 'polypeptide(L)'
;MIRNRLTWLNTMVTEPYYLFHFLIFFSYLPIRISAASILSPQFSHHLLRREIQAFLAYSILAAVKMVRAETWEGFLADTLLFGKVFIFLLALIMDYHLALWYMSAFLVLYIVAQQPAFPVLGAA
;
A
#
# COMPACT_ATOMS: atom_id res chain seq x y z
N MET A 1 17.34 -18.94 3.91
CA MET A 1 16.33 -18.15 3.16
C MET A 1 15.02 -17.94 3.94
N ILE A 2 14.39 -18.97 4.52
CA ILE A 2 13.12 -18.84 5.27
C ILE A 2 13.25 -17.99 6.55
N ARG A 3 14.36 -18.14 7.30
CA ARG A 3 14.64 -17.34 8.51
C ARG A 3 14.65 -15.82 8.25
N ASN A 4 15.14 -15.39 7.08
CA ASN A 4 15.17 -13.99 6.68
C ASN A 4 13.77 -13.44 6.35
N ARG A 5 12.84 -14.29 5.88
CA ARG A 5 11.47 -13.87 5.56
C ARG A 5 10.62 -13.65 6.81
N LEU A 6 10.80 -14.49 7.83
CA LEU A 6 10.14 -14.33 9.13
C LEU A 6 10.60 -13.07 9.86
N THR A 7 11.90 -12.73 9.79
CA THR A 7 12.38 -11.45 10.31
C THR A 7 11.75 -10.27 9.59
N TRP A 8 11.57 -10.33 8.26
CA TRP A 8 10.89 -9.26 7.53
C TRP A 8 9.40 -9.12 7.86
N LEU A 9 8.68 -10.23 8.04
CA LEU A 9 7.29 -10.19 8.52
C LEU A 9 7.22 -9.57 9.92
N ASN A 10 8.16 -9.91 10.80
CA ASN A 10 8.26 -9.28 12.11
C ASN A 10 8.54 -7.77 11.97
N THR A 11 9.51 -7.37 11.14
CA THR A 11 9.84 -5.97 10.83
C THR A 11 8.61 -5.20 10.31
N MET A 12 7.77 -5.79 9.46
CA MET A 12 6.55 -5.12 8.99
C MET A 12 5.56 -4.78 10.12
N VAL A 13 5.55 -5.59 11.18
CA VAL A 13 4.65 -5.41 12.33
C VAL A 13 5.29 -4.54 13.40
N THR A 14 6.60 -4.65 13.60
CA THR A 14 7.32 -3.95 14.67
C THR A 14 7.82 -2.56 14.28
N GLU A 15 8.11 -2.33 13.00
CA GLU A 15 8.54 -1.02 12.51
C GLU A 15 7.33 -0.12 12.27
N PRO A 16 7.24 1.03 12.95
CA PRO A 16 6.10 1.95 12.82
C PRO A 16 5.89 2.40 11.37
N TYR A 17 6.97 2.60 10.62
CA TYR A 17 6.92 2.96 9.21
C TYR A 17 6.08 1.96 8.41
N TYR A 18 6.43 0.67 8.46
CA TYR A 18 5.74 -0.35 7.69
C TYR A 18 4.32 -0.58 8.18
N LEU A 19 4.14 -0.66 9.50
CA LEU A 19 2.84 -0.89 10.12
C LEU A 19 1.84 0.20 9.72
N PHE A 20 2.20 1.48 9.84
CA PHE A 20 1.29 2.57 9.50
C PHE A 20 0.98 2.62 8.00
N HIS A 21 1.93 2.29 7.13
CA HIS A 21 1.66 2.17 5.69
C HIS A 21 0.61 1.09 5.41
N PHE A 22 0.73 -0.08 6.06
CA PHE A 22 -0.26 -1.14 5.93
C PHE A 22 -1.62 -0.75 6.50
N LEU A 23 -1.66 -0.09 7.66
CA LEU A 23 -2.92 0.37 8.26
C LEU A 23 -3.63 1.39 7.37
N ILE A 24 -2.90 2.36 6.80
CA ILE A 24 -3.46 3.30 5.84
C ILE A 24 -3.94 2.55 4.59
N PHE A 25 -3.16 1.60 4.06
CA PHE A 25 -3.56 0.86 2.87
C PHE A 25 -4.86 0.06 3.09
N PHE A 26 -4.92 -0.70 4.19
CA PHE A 26 -6.08 -1.54 4.51
C PHE A 26 -7.29 -0.76 5.02
N SER A 27 -7.13 0.50 5.44
CA SER A 27 -8.27 1.35 5.82
C SER A 27 -9.24 1.62 4.67
N TYR A 28 -8.81 1.41 3.42
CA TYR A 28 -9.69 1.55 2.27
C TYR A 28 -10.88 0.58 2.32
N LEU A 29 -10.66 -0.64 2.83
CA LEU A 29 -11.70 -1.67 2.90
C LEU A 29 -12.89 -1.26 3.78
N PRO A 30 -12.72 -0.89 5.07
CA PRO A 30 -13.85 -0.43 5.87
C PRO A 30 -14.49 0.83 5.30
N ILE A 31 -13.71 1.78 4.75
CA ILE A 31 -14.26 2.99 4.11
C ILE A 31 -15.15 2.61 2.91
N ARG A 32 -14.69 1.70 2.06
CA ARG A 32 -15.42 1.22 0.89
C ARG A 32 -16.70 0.46 1.25
N ILE A 33 -16.65 -0.35 2.30
CA ILE A 33 -17.82 -1.06 2.84
C ILE A 33 -18.83 -0.05 3.38
N SER A 34 -18.38 0.93 4.16
CA SER A 34 -19.26 1.99 4.69
C SER A 34 -19.86 2.86 3.59
N ALA A 35 -19.11 3.18 2.54
CA ALA A 35 -19.59 3.97 1.41
C ALA A 35 -20.60 3.21 0.54
N ALA A 36 -20.60 1.87 0.56
CA ALA A 36 -21.44 1.06 -0.33
C ALA A 36 -22.95 1.30 -0.14
N SER A 37 -23.39 1.74 1.05
CA SER A 37 -24.79 2.10 1.33
C SER A 37 -25.18 3.49 0.83
N ILE A 38 -24.20 4.35 0.54
CA ILE A 38 -24.40 5.75 0.12
C ILE A 38 -24.26 5.87 -1.40
N LEU A 39 -23.36 5.09 -2.00
CA LEU A 39 -23.10 5.11 -3.44
C LEU A 39 -24.28 4.51 -4.22
N SER A 40 -24.56 5.08 -5.40
CA SER A 40 -25.52 4.47 -6.32
C SER A 40 -25.03 3.09 -6.77
N PRO A 41 -25.93 2.12 -7.04
CA PRO A 41 -25.54 0.78 -7.45
C PRO A 41 -24.64 0.77 -8.69
N GLN A 42 -24.95 1.61 -9.68
CA GLN A 42 -24.18 1.72 -10.93
C GLN A 42 -22.75 2.20 -10.66
N PHE A 43 -22.59 3.21 -9.81
CA PHE A 43 -21.27 3.73 -9.46
C PHE A 43 -20.49 2.72 -8.61
N SER A 44 -21.14 2.04 -7.66
CA SER A 44 -20.53 0.99 -6.84
C SER A 44 -20.00 -0.17 -7.70
N HIS A 45 -20.76 -0.60 -8.73
CA HIS A 45 -20.30 -1.61 -9.69
C HIS A 45 -19.15 -1.13 -10.56
N HIS A 46 -19.19 0.13 -11.01
CA HIS A 46 -18.08 0.71 -11.76
C HIS A 46 -16.80 0.73 -10.91
N LEU A 47 -16.90 1.22 -9.68
CA LEU A 47 -15.80 1.30 -8.74
C LEU A 47 -15.20 -0.09 -8.45
N LEU A 48 -16.05 -1.12 -8.23
CA LEU A 48 -15.57 -2.49 -8.05
C LEU A 48 -14.74 -3.00 -9.24
N ARG A 49 -15.14 -2.69 -10.48
CA ARG A 49 -14.34 -3.05 -11.66
C ARG A 49 -12.97 -2.34 -11.66
N ARG A 50 -12.92 -1.08 -11.21
CA ARG A 50 -11.66 -0.32 -11.08
C ARG A 50 -10.79 -0.85 -9.95
N GLU A 51 -11.36 -1.26 -8.83
CA GLU A 51 -10.66 -1.92 -7.72
C GLU A 51 -10.01 -3.23 -8.18
N ILE A 52 -10.75 -4.07 -8.91
CA ILE A 52 -10.22 -5.31 -9.49
C ILE A 52 -9.08 -5.02 -10.48
N GLN A 53 -9.25 -4.02 -11.36
CA GLN A 53 -8.20 -3.62 -12.31
C GLN A 53 -6.95 -3.10 -11.60
N ALA A 54 -7.12 -2.28 -10.56
CA ALA A 54 -6.03 -1.77 -9.74
C ALA A 54 -5.29 -2.91 -9.02
N PHE A 55 -6.02 -3.87 -8.44
CA PHE A 55 -5.43 -5.03 -7.79
C PHE A 55 -4.63 -5.91 -8.77
N LEU A 56 -5.17 -6.16 -9.96
CA LEU A 56 -4.47 -6.92 -11.01
C LEU A 56 -3.21 -6.20 -11.48
N ALA A 57 -3.31 -4.89 -11.77
CA ALA A 57 -2.17 -4.08 -12.19
C ALA A 57 -1.08 -4.04 -11.11
N TYR A 58 -1.47 -3.82 -9.85
CA TYR A 58 -0.58 -3.88 -8.70
C TYR A 58 0.11 -5.24 -8.57
N SER A 59 -0.65 -6.34 -8.70
CA SER A 59 -0.11 -7.71 -8.60
C SER A 59 0.93 -8.00 -9.70
N ILE A 60 0.69 -7.54 -10.93
CA ILE A 60 1.65 -7.66 -12.03
C ILE A 60 2.92 -6.86 -11.74
N LEU A 61 2.78 -5.60 -11.30
CA LEU A 61 3.93 -4.76 -10.96
C LEU A 61 4.74 -5.36 -9.80
N ALA A 62 4.06 -5.87 -8.76
CA ALA A 62 4.69 -6.56 -7.65
C ALA A 62 5.42 -7.83 -8.13
N ALA A 63 4.81 -8.64 -8.99
CA ALA A 63 5.47 -9.83 -9.53
C ALA A 63 6.73 -9.47 -10.36
N VAL A 64 6.65 -8.44 -11.20
CA VAL A 64 7.80 -7.94 -11.97
C VAL A 64 8.91 -7.45 -11.03
N LYS A 65 8.57 -6.68 -9.99
CA LYS A 65 9.55 -6.22 -9.01
C LYS A 65 10.13 -7.36 -8.19
N MET A 66 9.33 -8.34 -7.79
CA MET A 66 9.80 -9.52 -7.05
C MET A 66 10.89 -10.28 -7.80
N VAL A 67 10.77 -10.39 -9.13
CA VAL A 67 11.77 -11.08 -9.97
C VAL A 67 13.00 -10.21 -10.23
N ARG A 68 12.84 -8.87 -10.29
CA ARG A 68 13.92 -7.94 -10.62
C ARG A 68 14.63 -7.34 -9.41
N ALA A 69 14.06 -7.43 -8.22
CA ALA A 69 14.59 -6.78 -7.03
C ALA A 69 15.84 -7.51 -6.55
N GLU A 70 16.94 -6.78 -6.47
CA GLU A 70 18.20 -7.27 -5.91
C GLU A 70 18.12 -7.43 -4.39
N THR A 71 17.27 -6.63 -3.73
CA THR A 71 17.06 -6.65 -2.28
C THR A 71 15.57 -6.73 -1.93
N TRP A 72 15.28 -7.36 -0.79
CA TRP A 72 13.91 -7.41 -0.25
C TRP A 72 13.38 -6.01 0.09
N GLU A 73 14.28 -5.12 0.51
CA GLU A 73 13.98 -3.73 0.82
C GLU A 73 13.52 -2.94 -0.40
N GLY A 74 14.25 -3.07 -1.52
CA GLY A 74 13.87 -2.43 -2.77
C GLY A 74 12.50 -2.92 -3.22
N PHE A 75 12.26 -4.23 -3.14
CA PHE A 75 10.94 -4.81 -3.41
C PHE A 75 9.84 -4.20 -2.52
N LEU A 76 10.06 -4.10 -1.21
CA LEU A 76 9.06 -3.55 -0.29
C LEU A 76 8.83 -2.05 -0.51
N ALA A 77 9.88 -1.27 -0.72
CA ALA A 77 9.78 0.16 -0.98
C ALA A 77 8.97 0.44 -2.26
N ASP A 78 9.28 -0.28 -3.35
CA ASP A 78 8.54 -0.19 -4.61
C ASP A 78 7.08 -0.61 -4.46
N THR A 79 6.84 -1.71 -3.74
CA THR A 79 5.51 -2.26 -3.50
C THR A 79 4.66 -1.28 -2.69
N LEU A 80 5.21 -0.66 -1.66
CA LEU A 80 4.54 0.38 -0.89
C LEU A 80 4.26 1.63 -1.73
N LEU A 81 5.21 2.05 -2.57
CA LEU A 81 5.01 3.17 -3.48
C LEU A 81 3.84 2.91 -4.44
N PHE A 82 3.81 1.74 -5.07
CA PHE A 82 2.70 1.36 -5.95
C PHE A 82 1.38 1.33 -5.18
N GLY A 83 1.37 0.76 -3.97
CA GLY A 83 0.20 0.74 -3.10
C GLY A 83 -0.36 2.15 -2.84
N LYS A 84 0.50 3.12 -2.51
CA LYS A 84 0.13 4.54 -2.33
C LYS A 84 -0.52 5.14 -3.58
N VAL A 85 0.05 4.86 -4.75
CA VAL A 85 -0.47 5.39 -6.02
C VAL A 85 -1.84 4.78 -6.32
N PHE A 86 -2.00 3.46 -6.21
CA PHE A 86 -3.28 2.81 -6.49
C PHE A 86 -4.39 3.22 -5.51
N ILE A 87 -4.10 3.29 -4.22
CA ILE A 87 -5.10 3.70 -3.23
C ILE A 87 -5.50 5.16 -3.44
N PHE A 88 -4.56 6.04 -3.80
CA PHE A 88 -4.86 7.43 -4.14
C PHE A 88 -5.78 7.52 -5.35
N LEU A 89 -5.50 6.77 -6.43
CA LEU A 89 -6.34 6.75 -7.63
C LEU A 89 -7.74 6.19 -7.35
N LEU A 90 -7.84 5.09 -6.58
CA LEU A 90 -9.13 4.53 -6.20
C LEU A 90 -9.93 5.47 -5.29
N ALA A 91 -9.26 6.12 -4.34
CA ALA A 91 -9.87 7.15 -3.51
C ALA A 91 -10.38 8.30 -4.37
N LEU A 92 -9.59 8.78 -5.34
CA LEU A 92 -9.96 9.89 -6.22
C LEU A 92 -11.17 9.56 -7.10
N ILE A 93 -11.24 8.32 -7.62
CA ILE A 93 -12.41 7.87 -8.38
C ILE A 93 -13.65 7.85 -7.49
N MET A 94 -13.52 7.46 -6.21
CA MET A 94 -14.64 7.37 -5.27
C MET A 94 -15.10 8.75 -4.76
N ASP A 95 -14.18 9.56 -4.23
CA ASP A 95 -14.42 10.91 -3.70
C ASP A 95 -13.09 11.69 -3.57
N TYR A 96 -13.05 12.91 -4.09
CA TYR A 96 -11.81 13.71 -4.08
C TYR A 96 -11.35 14.12 -2.67
N HIS A 97 -12.26 14.32 -1.71
CA HIS A 97 -11.89 14.60 -0.33
C HIS A 97 -11.22 13.39 0.30
N LEU A 98 -11.70 12.19 0.00
CA LEU A 98 -11.05 10.97 0.49
C LEU A 98 -9.62 10.85 -0.06
N ALA A 99 -9.41 11.18 -1.34
CA ALA A 99 -8.06 11.23 -1.90
C ALA A 99 -7.16 12.24 -1.18
N LEU A 100 -7.69 13.42 -0.83
CA LEU A 100 -6.97 14.43 -0.04
C LEU A 100 -6.63 13.92 1.38
N TRP A 101 -7.52 13.17 2.02
CA TRP A 101 -7.25 12.56 3.32
C TRP A 101 -6.16 11.49 3.24
N TYR A 102 -6.17 10.65 2.20
CA TYR A 102 -5.08 9.70 1.95
C TYR A 102 -3.75 10.40 1.71
N MET A 103 -3.73 11.45 0.88
CA MET A 103 -2.53 12.26 0.65
C MET A 103 -2.00 12.86 1.95
N SER A 104 -2.89 13.45 2.76
CA SER A 104 -2.54 14.04 4.05
C SER A 104 -2.00 12.99 5.02
N ALA A 105 -2.62 11.80 5.09
CA ALA A 105 -2.15 10.71 5.94
C ALA A 105 -0.76 10.22 5.52
N PHE A 106 -0.50 10.04 4.23
CA PHE A 106 0.83 9.66 3.75
C PHE A 106 1.87 10.77 3.94
N LEU A 107 1.47 12.05 3.84
CA LEU A 107 2.35 13.19 4.13
C LEU A 107 2.74 13.23 5.61
N VAL A 108 1.76 13.10 6.52
CA VAL A 108 2.04 13.01 7.96
C VAL A 108 2.95 11.83 8.26
N LEU A 109 2.68 10.68 7.65
CA LEU A 109 3.51 9.49 7.83
C LEU A 109 4.94 9.70 7.32
N TYR A 110 5.12 10.38 6.19
CA TYR A 110 6.43 10.75 5.67
C TYR A 110 7.21 11.67 6.62
N ILE A 111 6.53 12.60 7.30
CA ILE A 111 7.16 13.51 8.27
C ILE A 111 7.54 12.77 9.56
N VAL A 112 6.64 11.94 10.08
CA VAL A 112 6.75 11.36 11.43
C VAL A 112 7.47 10.01 11.46
N ALA A 113 7.38 9.22 10.38
CA ALA A 113 8.05 7.92 10.28
C ALA A 113 8.99 7.93 9.08
N GLN A 114 10.29 8.07 9.36
CA GLN A 114 11.33 7.89 8.35
C GLN A 114 11.43 6.41 7.98
N GLN A 115 11.75 6.14 6.71
CA GLN A 115 12.05 4.78 6.28
C GLN A 115 13.31 4.31 7.05
N PRO A 116 13.26 3.16 7.75
CA PRO A 116 14.40 2.73 8.56
C PRO A 116 15.65 2.56 7.70
N ALA A 117 16.82 2.90 8.25
CA ALA A 117 18.10 2.66 7.59
C ALA A 117 18.41 1.16 7.64
N PHE A 118 18.65 0.55 6.49
CA PHE A 118 18.88 -0.88 6.41
C PHE A 118 20.36 -1.23 6.38
N PRO A 119 20.80 -2.28 7.09
CA PRO A 119 22.12 -2.83 6.90
C PRO A 119 22.20 -3.50 5.51
N VAL A 120 23.21 -3.12 4.72
CA VAL A 120 23.51 -3.74 3.42
C VAL A 120 23.57 -5.26 3.59
N LEU A 121 22.82 -5.97 2.75
CA LEU A 121 22.83 -7.44 2.69
C LEU A 121 24.27 -7.93 2.47
N GLY A 122 24.89 -8.50 3.50
CA GLY A 122 26.30 -8.95 3.46
C GLY A 122 27.24 -8.29 4.47
N ALA A 123 26.77 -7.36 5.30
CA ALA A 123 27.52 -6.90 6.47
C ALA A 123 27.42 -7.94 7.61
N ALA A 124 28.15 -9.05 7.47
CA ALA A 124 28.46 -10.00 8.53
C ALA A 124 29.92 -10.42 8.39
#